data_AF-A0A0D0EV06-F1
#
_entry.id   AF-A0A0D0EV06-F1
#
_cell.length_a   1.000
_cell.length_b   1.000
_cell.length_c   1.000
_cell.angle_alpha   90.00
_cell.angle_beta   90.00
_cell.angle_gamma   90.00
#
_symmetry.space_group_name_H-M   'P 1'
#
loop_
_entity.id
_entity.type
_entity.pdbx_description
1 polymer ?
#
loop_
_entity_poly.entity_id
_entity_poly.type
_entity_poly.pdbx_seq_one_letter_code
_entity_poly.pdbx_strand_id
1 'polypeptide(L)'
;MKNSIVYLGVALVAFANVSMASNQKSFVKPQIEISNSFSTPMNVAVGKGDLAFVKKLIEYGADVNEMSEDLSPLMIAARYNKVEILKVLLASGANPSVKNDKGFTALKYAQLSNAADAIAILKDLK
;
A
#
# COMPACT_ATOMS: atom_id res chain seq x y z
N MET A 1 11.19 -4.47 -25.89
CA MET A 1 11.76 -4.02 -24.59
C MET A 1 11.03 -2.75 -24.19
N LYS A 2 9.87 -2.88 -23.53
CA LYS A 2 9.02 -1.72 -23.22
C LYS A 2 8.94 -1.54 -21.71
N ASN A 3 9.31 -0.33 -21.28
CA ASN A 3 8.84 0.40 -20.10
C ASN A 3 9.64 0.27 -18.80
N SER A 4 10.90 0.71 -18.83
CA SER A 4 11.71 1.07 -17.63
C SER A 4 11.56 2.55 -17.20
N ILE A 5 10.35 3.15 -17.30
CA ILE A 5 10.16 4.60 -17.05
C ILE A 5 9.23 4.91 -15.84
N VAL A 6 8.79 3.91 -15.07
CA VAL A 6 7.79 4.15 -14.02
C VAL A 6 8.37 4.68 -12.68
N TYR A 7 9.70 4.81 -12.53
CA TYR A 7 10.31 5.30 -11.28
C TYR A 7 10.25 6.83 -11.04
N LEU A 8 9.61 7.61 -11.92
CA LEU A 8 9.55 9.07 -11.78
C LEU A 8 8.47 9.60 -10.83
N GLY A 9 7.56 8.75 -10.33
CA GLY A 9 6.52 9.16 -9.37
C GLY A 9 7.01 9.46 -7.95
N VAL A 10 8.18 8.94 -7.55
CA VAL A 10 8.71 9.08 -6.18
C VAL A 10 9.78 10.17 -6.07
N ALA A 11 10.16 10.82 -7.18
CA ALA A 11 11.27 11.78 -7.21
C ALA A 11 10.86 13.26 -7.03
N LEU A 12 9.58 13.63 -7.17
CA LEU A 12 9.20 15.05 -7.22
C LEU A 12 8.89 15.69 -5.86
N VAL A 13 8.73 14.92 -4.78
CA VAL A 13 8.53 15.48 -3.42
C VAL A 13 9.86 15.84 -2.74
N ALA A 14 11.01 15.61 -3.39
CA ALA A 14 12.34 15.77 -2.80
C ALA A 14 13.11 17.04 -3.19
N PHE A 15 12.52 18.01 -3.89
CA PHE A 15 13.25 19.23 -4.34
C PHE A 15 12.91 20.53 -3.60
N ALA A 16 12.14 20.49 -2.50
CA ALA A 16 11.97 21.65 -1.63
C ALA A 16 12.77 21.46 -0.33
N ASN A 17 13.94 22.09 -0.28
CA ASN A 17 14.85 22.24 0.87
C ASN A 17 15.69 21.01 1.21
N VAL A 18 16.94 20.99 0.76
CA VAL A 18 18.14 21.20 1.61
C VAL A 18 19.33 21.37 0.67
N SER A 19 19.71 22.62 0.47
CA SER A 19 21.08 23.02 0.12
C SER A 19 21.76 23.39 1.44
N MET A 20 22.93 22.78 1.68
CA MET A 20 23.99 23.23 2.60
C MET A 20 23.67 23.24 4.11
N ALA A 21 24.04 22.18 4.82
CA ALA A 21 24.85 22.27 6.06
C ALA A 21 25.10 20.88 6.66
N SER A 22 26.39 20.56 6.77
CA SER A 22 26.99 19.61 7.70
C SER A 22 26.35 19.61 9.10
N ASN A 23 25.87 18.47 9.60
CA ASN A 23 26.37 17.84 10.83
C ASN A 23 25.64 16.51 11.12
N GLN A 24 26.38 15.58 11.72
CA GLN A 24 25.95 14.24 12.11
C GLN A 24 24.70 14.25 13.00
N LYS A 25 23.66 13.51 12.59
CA LYS A 25 22.90 12.57 13.43
C LYS A 25 22.07 11.69 12.49
N SER A 26 22.37 10.40 12.56
CA SER A 26 21.86 9.31 11.74
C SER A 26 20.33 9.27 11.69
N PHE A 27 19.72 9.94 10.70
CA PHE A 27 18.40 9.55 10.21
C PHE A 27 18.61 8.33 9.32
N VAL A 28 18.68 7.16 9.95
CA VAL A 28 18.58 5.89 9.24
C VAL A 28 17.16 5.82 8.69
N LYS A 29 16.99 6.24 7.44
CA LYS A 29 15.84 5.84 6.60
C LYS A 29 15.74 4.33 6.75
N PRO A 30 14.59 3.76 7.19
CA PRO A 30 14.51 2.32 7.46
C PRO A 30 14.89 1.58 6.19
N GLN A 31 16.10 1.01 6.19
CA GLN A 31 16.57 0.11 5.16
C GLN A 31 15.86 -1.21 5.44
N ILE A 32 14.64 -1.32 4.91
CA ILE A 32 13.94 -2.59 4.85
C ILE A 32 14.77 -3.45 3.89
N GLU A 33 15.45 -4.46 4.44
CA GLU A 33 16.20 -5.45 3.68
C GLU A 33 15.33 -5.99 2.55
N ILE A 34 15.76 -5.72 1.32
CA ILE A 34 15.04 -6.06 0.11
C ILE A 34 15.28 -7.55 -0.13
N SER A 35 14.42 -8.40 0.43
CA SER A 35 14.18 -9.70 -0.17
C SER A 35 13.67 -9.44 -1.59
N ASN A 36 14.02 -10.28 -2.57
CA ASN A 36 13.71 -10.14 -4.00
C ASN A 36 12.20 -10.23 -4.34
N SER A 37 11.34 -9.59 -3.56
CA SER A 37 9.92 -9.35 -3.82
C SER A 37 9.76 -7.85 -4.05
N PHE A 38 9.08 -7.47 -5.12
CA PHE A 38 8.84 -6.06 -5.48
C PHE A 38 7.77 -5.43 -4.57
N SER A 39 7.70 -5.85 -3.31
CA SER A 39 6.69 -5.49 -2.32
C SER A 39 7.00 -4.13 -1.69
N THR A 40 6.01 -3.24 -1.70
CA THR A 40 6.15 -1.89 -1.15
C THR A 40 6.03 -1.92 0.38
N PRO A 41 6.59 -0.93 1.11
CA PRO A 41 6.48 -0.90 2.57
C PRO A 41 5.03 -0.98 3.07
N MET A 42 4.09 -0.38 2.32
CA MET A 42 2.65 -0.46 2.59
C MET A 42 2.15 -1.91 2.48
N ASN A 43 2.44 -2.60 1.37
CA ASN A 43 2.01 -3.99 1.16
C ASN A 43 2.55 -4.95 2.23
N VAL A 44 3.81 -4.78 2.63
CA VAL A 44 4.42 -5.57 3.72
C VAL A 44 3.72 -5.30 5.05
N ALA A 45 3.47 -4.02 5.39
CA ALA A 45 2.78 -3.65 6.63
C ALA A 45 1.35 -4.23 6.67
N VAL A 46 0.61 -4.11 5.58
CA VAL A 46 -0.75 -4.67 5.44
C VAL A 46 -0.74 -6.19 5.57
N GLY A 47 0.18 -6.88 4.87
CA GLY A 47 0.31 -8.34 4.93
C GLY A 47 0.62 -8.85 6.34
N LYS A 48 1.50 -8.13 7.07
CA LYS A 48 1.81 -8.42 8.47
C LYS A 48 0.67 -8.06 9.44
N GLY A 49 -0.28 -7.23 9.02
CA GLY A 49 -1.34 -6.73 9.90
C GLY A 49 -0.88 -5.60 10.84
N ASP A 50 0.21 -4.90 10.51
CA ASP A 50 0.76 -3.82 11.33
C ASP A 50 -0.01 -2.51 11.09
N LEU A 51 -1.15 -2.38 11.78
CA LEU A 51 -2.02 -1.21 11.66
C LEU A 51 -1.32 0.11 12.02
N ALA A 52 -0.44 0.09 13.02
CA ALA A 52 0.27 1.29 13.45
C ALA A 52 1.21 1.78 12.36
N PHE A 53 1.94 0.86 11.73
CA PHE A 53 2.84 1.21 10.64
C PHE A 53 2.09 1.62 9.36
N VAL A 54 0.97 0.97 9.04
CA VAL A 54 0.08 1.41 7.94
C VAL A 54 -0.35 2.86 8.12
N LYS A 55 -0.85 3.24 9.31
CA LYS A 55 -1.26 4.63 9.59
C LYS A 55 -0.11 5.61 9.41
N LYS A 56 1.07 5.26 9.92
CA LYS A 56 2.27 6.10 9.80
C LYS A 56 2.71 6.29 8.33
N LEU A 57 2.59 5.26 7.50
CA LEU A 57 2.87 5.38 6.07
C LEU A 57 1.88 6.32 5.37
N ILE A 58 0.59 6.24 5.71
CA ILE A 58 -0.44 7.15 5.20
C ILE A 58 -0.16 8.60 5.62
N GLU A 59 0.21 8.82 6.89
CA GLU A 59 0.61 10.15 7.40
C GLU A 59 1.81 10.73 6.65
N TYR A 60 2.73 9.87 6.19
CA TYR A 60 3.88 10.26 5.37
C TYR A 60 3.55 10.42 3.88
N GLY A 61 2.27 10.33 3.50
CA GLY A 61 1.82 10.52 2.12
C GLY A 61 2.06 9.32 1.22
N ALA A 62 2.18 8.11 1.77
CA ALA A 62 2.22 6.90 0.95
C ALA A 62 0.93 6.75 0.13
N ASP A 63 1.07 6.35 -1.14
CA ASP A 63 -0.07 6.11 -2.02
C ASP A 63 -0.84 4.85 -1.57
N VAL A 64 -2.07 5.04 -1.09
CA VAL A 64 -2.95 3.96 -0.63
C VAL A 64 -3.49 3.09 -1.77
N ASN A 65 -3.36 3.54 -3.01
CA ASN A 65 -3.78 2.83 -4.23
C ASN A 65 -2.61 2.25 -5.02
N GLU A 66 -1.39 2.32 -4.47
CA GLU A 66 -0.20 1.78 -5.12
C GLU A 66 -0.40 0.32 -5.51
N MET A 67 -0.03 -0.04 -6.74
CA MET A 67 -0.05 -1.42 -7.22
C MET A 67 1.36 -1.97 -7.21
N SER A 68 1.57 -3.07 -6.49
CA SER A 68 2.84 -3.79 -6.47
C SER A 68 2.56 -5.29 -6.58
N GLU A 69 3.30 -5.96 -7.47
CA GLU A 69 3.09 -7.38 -7.80
C GLU A 69 1.63 -7.70 -8.14
N ASP A 70 0.97 -6.80 -8.89
CA ASP A 70 -0.43 -6.92 -9.31
C ASP A 70 -1.45 -6.91 -8.15
N LEU A 71 -1.09 -6.30 -7.01
CA LEU A 71 -1.93 -6.16 -5.83
C LEU A 71 -1.87 -4.75 -5.25
N SER A 72 -3.04 -4.22 -4.87
CA SER A 72 -3.13 -3.02 -4.04
C SER A 72 -3.11 -3.38 -2.54
N PRO A 73 -2.74 -2.42 -1.67
CA PRO A 73 -2.91 -2.55 -0.22
C PRO A 73 -4.31 -3.05 0.16
N LEU A 74 -5.34 -2.52 -0.49
CA LEU A 74 -6.73 -2.88 -0.21
C LEU A 74 -7.04 -4.33 -0.61
N MET A 75 -6.49 -4.84 -1.73
CA MET A 75 -6.62 -6.25 -2.13
C MET A 75 -5.96 -7.19 -1.12
N ILE A 76 -4.79 -6.82 -0.59
CA ILE A 76 -4.06 -7.62 0.42
C ILE A 76 -4.86 -7.66 1.72
N ALA A 77 -5.33 -6.50 2.21
CA ALA A 77 -6.15 -6.42 3.41
C ALA A 77 -7.43 -7.27 3.29
N ALA A 78 -8.07 -7.22 2.12
CA ALA A 78 -9.28 -7.99 1.82
C ALA A 78 -9.02 -9.51 1.77
N ARG A 79 -7.95 -9.95 1.09
CA ARG A 79 -7.54 -11.35 1.02
C ARG A 79 -7.31 -11.97 2.40
N TYR A 80 -6.65 -11.23 3.29
CA TYR A 80 -6.27 -11.72 4.62
C TYR A 80 -7.24 -11.32 5.75
N ASN A 81 -8.44 -10.83 5.41
CA ASN A 81 -9.46 -10.36 6.35
C ASN A 81 -8.93 -9.37 7.41
N LYS A 82 -8.03 -8.45 7.04
CA LYS A 82 -7.46 -7.44 7.94
C LYS A 82 -8.42 -6.25 8.09
N VAL A 83 -9.54 -6.48 8.79
CA VAL A 83 -10.69 -5.56 8.87
C VAL A 83 -10.32 -4.12 9.24
N GLU A 84 -9.52 -3.92 10.29
CA GLU A 84 -9.18 -2.57 10.74
C GLU A 84 -8.28 -1.83 9.76
N ILE A 85 -7.34 -2.53 9.13
CA ILE A 85 -6.50 -1.98 8.06
C ILE A 85 -7.34 -1.68 6.82
N LEU A 86 -8.25 -2.57 6.45
CA LEU A 86 -9.18 -2.39 5.34
C LEU A 86 -9.99 -1.09 5.51
N LYS A 87 -10.56 -0.87 6.71
CA LYS A 87 -11.30 0.36 7.04
C LYS A 87 -10.42 1.60 6.96
N VAL A 88 -9.19 1.56 7.50
CA VAL A 88 -8.26 2.69 7.44
C VAL A 88 -7.89 3.04 5.99
N LEU A 89 -7.61 2.04 5.15
CA LEU A 89 -7.31 2.26 3.74
C LEU A 89 -8.50 2.89 3.01
N LEU A 90 -9.72 2.37 3.21
CA LEU A 90 -10.94 2.95 2.63
C LEU A 90 -11.18 4.39 3.07
N ALA A 91 -11.06 4.66 4.38
CA ALA A 91 -11.19 6.01 4.94
C ALA A 91 -10.12 6.98 4.40
N SER A 92 -8.98 6.45 3.97
CA SER A 92 -7.86 7.22 3.39
C SER A 92 -7.93 7.34 1.87
N GLY A 93 -9.05 6.95 1.24
CA GLY A 93 -9.27 7.12 -0.20
C GLY A 93 -8.80 5.94 -1.06
N ALA A 94 -8.59 4.75 -0.48
CA ALA A 94 -8.37 3.55 -1.28
C ALA A 94 -9.61 3.23 -2.12
N ASN A 95 -9.42 3.01 -3.41
CA ASN A 95 -10.49 2.75 -4.36
C ASN A 95 -10.81 1.24 -4.41
N PRO A 96 -11.99 0.78 -3.90
CA PRO A 96 -12.37 -0.63 -3.89
C PRO A 96 -12.66 -1.21 -5.28
N SER A 97 -12.83 -0.35 -6.29
CA SER A 97 -13.13 -0.74 -7.66
C SER A 97 -11.89 -0.96 -8.54
N VAL A 98 -10.68 -0.70 -8.01
CA VAL A 98 -9.43 -0.99 -8.74
C VAL A 98 -9.39 -2.47 -9.08
N LYS A 99 -9.01 -2.75 -10.33
CA LYS A 99 -8.81 -4.10 -10.85
C LYS A 99 -7.34 -4.29 -11.14
N ASN A 100 -6.85 -5.48 -10.83
CA ASN A 100 -5.52 -5.91 -11.24
C ASN A 100 -5.55 -6.50 -12.66
N ASP A 101 -4.43 -6.99 -13.17
CA ASP A 101 -4.29 -7.52 -14.53
C ASP A 101 -5.19 -8.75 -14.78
N LYS A 102 -5.57 -9.45 -13.72
CA LYS A 102 -6.53 -10.57 -13.77
C LYS A 102 -8.00 -10.12 -13.70
N GLY A 103 -8.25 -8.81 -13.64
CA GLY A 103 -9.57 -8.22 -13.48
C GLY A 103 -10.15 -8.36 -12.07
N PHE A 104 -9.35 -8.75 -11.08
CA PHE A 104 -9.82 -8.97 -9.70
C PHE A 104 -9.78 -7.66 -8.91
N THR A 105 -10.86 -7.42 -8.16
CA THR A 105 -10.98 -6.33 -7.19
C THR A 105 -10.68 -6.83 -5.78
N ALA A 106 -10.59 -5.91 -4.82
CA ALA A 106 -10.50 -6.26 -3.40
C ALA A 106 -11.65 -7.19 -2.96
N LEU A 107 -12.88 -6.92 -3.43
CA LEU A 107 -14.04 -7.78 -3.15
C LEU A 107 -13.86 -9.19 -3.71
N LYS A 108 -13.31 -9.34 -4.92
CA LYS A 108 -13.06 -10.66 -5.51
C LYS A 108 -12.04 -11.45 -4.68
N TYR A 109 -10.99 -10.80 -4.19
CA TYR A 109 -10.03 -11.44 -3.29
C TYR A 109 -10.65 -11.85 -1.95
N ALA A 110 -11.49 -10.99 -1.35
CA ALA A 110 -12.20 -11.33 -0.12
C ALA A 110 -13.09 -12.57 -0.30
N GLN A 111 -13.80 -12.66 -1.43
CA GLN A 111 -14.64 -13.81 -1.78
C GLN A 111 -13.83 -15.09 -1.99
N LEU A 112 -12.74 -15.03 -2.76
CA LEU A 112 -11.89 -16.21 -3.02
C LEU A 112 -11.23 -16.76 -1.76
N SER A 113 -10.98 -15.90 -0.77
CA SER A 113 -10.35 -16.26 0.50
C SER A 113 -11.34 -16.47 1.65
N ASN A 114 -12.66 -16.42 1.39
CA ASN A 114 -13.72 -16.54 2.41
C ASN A 114 -13.57 -15.54 3.57
N ALA A 115 -13.11 -14.32 3.29
CA ALA A 115 -12.94 -13.25 4.27
C ALA A 115 -14.29 -12.57 4.58
N ALA A 116 -15.09 -13.18 5.46
CA ALA A 116 -16.49 -12.80 5.71
C ALA A 116 -16.68 -11.31 6.03
N ASP A 117 -15.89 -10.76 6.94
CA ASP A 117 -16.01 -9.35 7.36
C ASP A 117 -15.61 -8.39 6.23
N ALA A 118 -14.51 -8.68 5.54
CA ALA A 118 -14.09 -7.91 4.38
C ALA A 118 -15.13 -7.96 3.25
N ILE A 119 -15.78 -9.12 3.03
CA ILE A 119 -16.88 -9.25 2.06
C ILE A 119 -18.06 -8.36 2.46
N ALA A 120 -18.46 -8.36 3.74
CA ALA A 120 -19.56 -7.53 4.22
C ALA A 120 -19.26 -6.05 3.96
N ILE A 121 -18.11 -5.57 4.45
CA ILE A 121 -17.69 -4.17 4.29
C ILE A 121 -17.62 -3.77 2.82
N LEU A 122 -16.99 -4.58 1.96
CA LEU A 122 -16.78 -4.21 0.55
C LEU A 122 -18.05 -4.32 -0.31
N LYS A 123 -19.05 -5.09 0.11
CA LYS A 123 -20.36 -5.14 -0.57
C LYS A 123 -21.21 -3.91 -0.28
N ASP A 124 -21.05 -3.32 0.90
CA ASP A 124 -21.83 -2.17 1.35
C ASP A 124 -21.35 -0.85 0.70
N LEU A 125 -20.20 -0.84 0.03
CA LEU A 125 -19.61 0.32 -0.67
C LEU A 125 -20.19 0.58 -2.08
N LYS A 126 -21.34 -0.03 -2.43
CA LYS A 126 -21.97 0.08 -3.75
C LYS A 126 -22.74 1.37 -3.96
#